data_AF-A0A452USR2-F1
#
_entry.id   AF-A0A452USR2-F1
#
_cell.length_a   1.000
_cell.length_b   1.000
_cell.length_c   1.000
_cell.angle_alpha   90.00
_cell.angle_beta   90.00
_cell.angle_gamma   90.00
#
_symmetry.space_group_name_H-M   'P 1'
#
loop_
_entity.id
_entity.type
_entity.pdbx_description
1 polymer ?
#
loop_
_entity_poly.entity_id
_entity_poly.type
_entity_poly.pdbx_seq_one_letter_code
_entity_poly.pdbx_strand_id
1 'polypeptide(L)'
;MNFFSCLHDGLVPLIPEQLLGDRKRWPSLFVGSIHPGLLGSDHPAPNPLHSLSQKALRPHARGPRLFPVSLWLPLEMSPFGCWGLPAALLALFCCPGSREGFEIRMYPEQLLVEPGGSKLVNCSTSCAQPEAGGLETALTKSLLQSGPQWNQYLVSNISQDTVIYCYFTCFGDQKLKSLDVSVFYPPKQVLLKLQPAWVAAGRPFTVECHVPAVKPLESLTLTLLHGKEALCNKTFTGEKNGTRGATVTHNGTAHREDSRHNFSCHAHLDLRSRGGSILHGVSEPQMLKVYDEEVLSRDGRPNSRPFSWAQVLTRR
;
A
#
# COMPACT_ATOMS: atom_id res chain seq x y z
N MET A 1 -9.52 -16.44 17.60
CA MET A 1 -9.49 -15.51 16.45
C MET A 1 -10.12 -16.25 15.28
N ASN A 2 -11.40 -16.01 15.01
CA ASN A 2 -12.08 -16.67 13.88
C ASN A 2 -11.60 -16.02 12.58
N PHE A 3 -11.12 -16.83 11.65
CA PHE A 3 -10.72 -16.37 10.32
C PHE A 3 -11.98 -15.99 9.54
N PHE A 4 -12.26 -14.68 9.44
CA PHE A 4 -13.28 -14.10 8.58
C PHE A 4 -12.83 -14.20 7.11
N SER A 5 -12.94 -15.37 6.48
CA SER A 5 -12.58 -15.52 5.07
C SER A 5 -13.80 -15.32 4.17
N CYS A 6 -13.84 -14.19 3.47
CA CYS A 6 -14.68 -14.04 2.29
C CYS A 6 -14.23 -15.03 1.22
N LEU A 7 -15.20 -15.51 0.44
CA LEU A 7 -14.91 -16.15 -0.83
C LEU A 7 -14.67 -15.07 -1.89
N HIS A 8 -13.66 -15.26 -2.71
CA HIS A 8 -13.38 -14.44 -3.88
C HIS A 8 -13.67 -15.26 -5.14
N ASP A 9 -14.39 -14.67 -6.09
CA ASP A 9 -14.69 -15.31 -7.38
C ASP A 9 -13.44 -15.31 -8.26
N GLY A 10 -12.55 -16.26 -8.00
CA GLY A 10 -11.37 -16.61 -8.79
C GLY A 10 -11.03 -18.11 -8.80
N LEU A 11 -11.79 -18.93 -8.07
CA LEU A 11 -11.62 -20.39 -8.00
C LEU A 11 -13.00 -21.07 -8.01
N VAL A 12 -13.59 -21.19 -9.20
CA VAL A 12 -14.52 -22.29 -9.46
C VAL A 12 -13.64 -23.44 -9.98
N PRO A 13 -13.35 -24.49 -9.18
CA PRO A 13 -12.85 -25.72 -9.76
C PRO A 13 -14.01 -26.32 -10.56
N LEU A 14 -13.91 -26.27 -11.88
CA LEU A 14 -14.65 -27.20 -12.73
C LEU A 14 -14.17 -28.60 -12.35
N ILE A 15 -14.94 -29.31 -11.53
CA ILE A 15 -14.77 -30.75 -11.33
C ILE A 15 -15.36 -31.42 -12.57
N PRO A 16 -14.58 -32.12 -13.41
CA PRO A 16 -15.15 -32.98 -14.43
C PRO A 16 -15.58 -34.28 -13.75
N GLU A 17 -16.89 -34.50 -13.64
CA GLU A 17 -17.48 -35.82 -13.41
C GLU A 17 -17.19 -36.70 -14.64
N GLN A 18 -16.12 -37.50 -14.63
CA GLN A 18 -16.00 -38.68 -15.47
C GLN A 18 -14.99 -39.67 -14.87
N LEU A 19 -15.30 -40.96 -15.06
CA LEU A 19 -14.51 -42.18 -14.78
C LEU A 19 -14.64 -42.79 -13.38
N LEU A 20 -15.85 -43.31 -13.12
CA LEU A 20 -16.00 -44.62 -12.50
C LEU A 20 -15.57 -45.68 -13.53
N GLY A 21 -14.45 -46.37 -13.32
CA GLY A 21 -14.03 -47.45 -14.22
C GLY A 21 -12.65 -48.04 -13.90
N ASP A 22 -12.68 -49.27 -13.42
CA ASP A 22 -11.66 -50.31 -13.59
C ASP A 22 -10.37 -50.30 -12.76
N ARG A 23 -10.51 -51.05 -11.67
CA ARG A 23 -9.55 -52.01 -11.09
C ARG A 23 -8.81 -52.81 -12.18
N LYS A 24 -7.48 -52.62 -12.31
CA LYS A 24 -6.43 -53.68 -12.18
C LYS A 24 -5.08 -53.25 -12.79
N ARG A 25 -4.04 -53.37 -11.94
CA ARG A 25 -2.68 -53.90 -12.21
C ARG A 25 -1.77 -53.05 -13.13
N TRP A 26 -0.54 -52.83 -12.70
CA TRP A 26 0.75 -53.18 -13.33
C TRP A 26 1.92 -52.69 -12.41
N PRO A 27 3.16 -53.18 -12.60
CA PRO A 27 4.05 -53.63 -11.53
C PRO A 27 5.16 -52.66 -11.11
N SER A 28 5.84 -53.08 -10.05
CA SER A 28 7.08 -52.60 -9.44
C SER A 28 8.27 -52.53 -10.41
N LEU A 29 9.16 -51.55 -10.16
CA LEU A 29 10.64 -51.47 -10.32
C LEU A 29 10.95 -49.96 -10.43
N PHE A 30 11.64 -49.30 -9.50
CA PHE A 30 13.08 -49.39 -9.31
C PHE A 30 13.51 -48.93 -7.91
N VAL A 31 14.60 -49.56 -7.46
CA VAL A 31 15.35 -49.40 -6.22
C VAL A 31 16.29 -48.19 -6.28
N GLY A 32 16.49 -47.51 -5.16
CA GLY A 32 17.56 -46.53 -4.95
C GLY A 32 17.59 -46.02 -3.51
N SER A 33 18.23 -46.77 -2.60
CA SER A 33 18.51 -46.41 -1.20
C SER A 33 19.78 -45.54 -1.09
N ILE A 34 19.80 -44.50 -0.25
CA ILE A 34 20.95 -44.11 0.60
C ILE A 34 20.44 -43.52 1.95
N HIS A 35 21.11 -43.92 3.02
CA HIS A 35 20.88 -43.72 4.47
C HIS A 35 20.96 -42.26 5.01
N PRO A 36 20.50 -42.02 6.27
CA PRO A 36 20.57 -40.74 6.97
C PRO A 36 21.81 -40.61 7.87
N GLY A 37 22.25 -39.37 8.14
CA GLY A 37 23.31 -39.05 9.09
C GLY A 37 23.13 -37.65 9.70
N LEU A 38 23.11 -37.59 11.03
CA LEU A 38 22.94 -36.44 11.93
C LEU A 38 24.28 -35.78 12.31
N LEU A 39 24.32 -34.44 12.38
CA LEU A 39 25.14 -33.55 13.24
C LEU A 39 24.68 -32.10 12.94
N GLY A 40 24.11 -31.28 13.84
CA GLY A 40 24.69 -30.58 15.01
C GLY A 40 25.75 -29.55 14.57
N SER A 41 25.78 -28.25 14.89
CA SER A 41 24.98 -27.32 15.70
C SER A 41 25.42 -25.86 15.38
N ASP A 42 24.62 -24.89 15.82
CA ASP A 42 24.98 -23.54 16.32
C ASP A 42 25.43 -22.39 15.38
N HIS A 43 24.52 -21.41 15.20
CA HIS A 43 24.83 -19.99 15.09
C HIS A 43 23.76 -19.15 15.82
N PRO A 44 24.13 -18.15 16.66
CA PRO A 44 23.16 -17.34 17.39
C PRO A 44 22.80 -16.03 16.69
N ALA A 45 21.55 -15.62 16.91
CA ALA A 45 20.96 -14.33 16.53
C ALA A 45 21.34 -13.20 17.52
N PRO A 46 21.12 -11.90 17.18
CA PRO A 46 21.52 -10.75 17.98
C PRO A 46 20.44 -10.32 18.98
N ASN A 47 20.84 -9.67 20.07
CA ASN A 47 19.94 -8.99 21.02
C ASN A 47 20.31 -7.50 21.20
N PRO A 48 19.36 -6.61 21.60
CA PRO A 48 19.52 -5.15 21.59
C PRO A 48 19.53 -4.47 22.98
N LEU A 49 19.67 -3.13 22.95
CA LEU A 49 19.37 -2.09 23.97
C LEU A 49 20.35 -1.85 25.14
N HIS A 50 20.97 -0.65 25.22
CA HIS A 50 20.57 0.43 26.14
C HIS A 50 21.43 1.70 26.02
N SER A 51 20.80 2.84 26.35
CA SER A 51 21.28 4.22 26.28
C SER A 51 21.91 4.78 27.57
N LEU A 52 22.65 5.89 27.40
CA LEU A 52 22.85 7.05 28.30
C LEU A 52 23.92 6.97 29.41
N SER A 53 24.91 7.88 29.39
CA SER A 53 24.97 9.04 30.30
C SER A 53 26.28 9.84 30.18
N GLN A 54 26.17 11.18 30.19
CA GLN A 54 27.26 12.16 30.31
C GLN A 54 27.61 12.41 31.80
N LYS A 55 28.89 12.66 32.12
CA LYS A 55 29.25 13.62 33.20
C LYS A 55 30.71 14.07 33.16
N ALA A 56 30.90 15.38 33.22
CA ALA A 56 32.16 16.07 33.47
C ALA A 56 32.41 16.24 34.98
N LEU A 57 33.68 16.27 35.42
CA LEU A 57 34.28 17.29 36.31
C LEU A 57 35.77 17.00 36.60
N ARG A 58 36.60 18.06 36.53
CA ARG A 58 37.96 18.25 37.12
C ARG A 58 37.86 18.36 38.68
N PRO A 59 38.94 18.31 39.53
CA PRO A 59 40.17 19.13 39.42
C PRO A 59 41.52 18.70 40.11
N HIS A 60 42.57 19.44 39.76
CA HIS A 60 43.78 19.94 40.48
C HIS A 60 44.61 19.14 41.52
N ALA A 61 45.95 19.14 41.33
CA ALA A 61 47.01 19.76 42.17
C ALA A 61 48.41 19.32 41.66
N ARG A 62 49.26 20.14 41.03
CA ARG A 62 50.22 21.18 41.51
C ARG A 62 51.39 20.66 42.37
N GLY A 63 52.62 20.72 41.84
CA GLY A 63 53.90 20.66 42.57
C GLY A 63 55.14 20.71 41.64
N PRO A 64 56.29 21.31 42.02
CA PRO A 64 56.99 22.30 41.17
C PRO A 64 58.49 22.10 40.84
N ARG A 65 58.93 22.83 39.79
CA ARG A 65 60.19 23.59 39.53
C ARG A 65 61.56 22.88 39.50
N LEU A 66 62.35 23.18 38.45
CA LEU A 66 63.56 24.06 38.47
C LEU A 66 64.19 24.16 37.05
N PHE A 67 64.52 25.39 36.62
CA PHE A 67 65.39 25.78 35.48
C PHE A 67 66.88 25.70 35.92
N PRO A 68 67.96 25.77 35.09
CA PRO A 68 68.15 26.78 34.01
C PRO A 68 69.17 26.55 32.83
N VAL A 69 69.13 27.51 31.88
CA VAL A 69 70.24 28.15 31.08
C VAL A 69 70.96 27.42 29.90
N SER A 70 70.66 27.95 28.69
CA SER A 70 71.46 28.33 27.50
C SER A 70 72.53 27.44 26.84
N LEU A 71 72.46 27.33 25.49
CA LEU A 71 73.54 27.76 24.57
C LEU A 71 73.06 27.99 23.11
N TRP A 72 73.88 28.69 22.32
CA TRP A 72 73.58 29.47 21.10
C TRP A 72 73.57 28.67 19.77
N LEU A 73 72.69 29.09 18.82
CA LEU A 73 72.71 29.17 17.32
C LEU A 73 73.83 28.45 16.48
N PRO A 74 73.55 28.00 15.22
CA PRO A 74 73.20 28.93 14.14
C PRO A 74 72.15 28.49 13.10
N LEU A 75 71.64 29.54 12.46
CA LEU A 75 70.79 29.64 11.28
C LEU A 75 71.60 29.35 10.01
N GLU A 76 71.07 28.52 9.11
CA GLU A 76 71.55 28.40 7.72
C GLU A 76 70.44 28.91 6.80
N MET A 77 70.73 29.99 6.09
CA MET A 77 69.84 30.64 5.13
C MET A 77 70.21 30.16 3.72
N SER A 78 69.31 29.41 3.07
CA SER A 78 69.40 29.15 1.63
C SER A 78 68.65 30.26 0.86
N PRO A 79 69.30 30.95 -0.11
CA PRO A 79 68.69 32.07 -0.82
C PRO A 79 68.29 31.67 -2.25
N PHE A 80 67.15 31.00 -2.42
CA PHE A 80 66.49 30.87 -3.74
C PHE A 80 64.96 30.93 -3.59
N GLY A 81 64.47 32.04 -3.04
CA GLY A 81 63.05 32.37 -3.05
C GLY A 81 62.78 33.50 -4.04
N CYS A 82 62.06 33.22 -5.14
CA CYS A 82 61.17 34.24 -5.74
C CYS A 82 60.19 33.75 -6.84
N TRP A 83 60.01 32.44 -7.06
CA TRP A 83 59.09 31.97 -8.11
C TRP A 83 57.88 31.19 -7.56
N GLY A 84 57.82 30.95 -6.24
CA GLY A 84 56.73 30.19 -5.63
C GLY A 84 55.43 30.97 -5.42
N LEU A 85 55.50 32.28 -5.19
CA LEU A 85 54.33 33.12 -4.90
C LEU A 85 53.46 33.41 -6.14
N PRO A 86 54.03 33.72 -7.33
CA PRO A 86 53.23 33.86 -8.55
C PRO A 86 52.62 32.53 -8.99
N ALA A 87 53.34 31.42 -8.81
CA ALA A 87 52.86 30.08 -9.16
C ALA A 87 51.72 29.61 -8.22
N ALA A 88 51.79 29.93 -6.93
CA ALA A 88 50.73 29.61 -5.96
C ALA A 88 49.45 30.45 -6.19
N LEU A 89 49.59 31.71 -6.59
CA LEU A 89 48.46 32.58 -6.97
C LEU A 89 47.79 32.14 -8.29
N LEU A 90 48.56 31.62 -9.25
CA LEU A 90 48.02 31.03 -10.48
C LEU A 90 47.34 29.66 -10.23
N ALA A 91 47.81 28.88 -9.25
CA ALA A 91 47.17 27.61 -8.88
C ALA A 91 45.79 27.81 -8.21
N LEU A 92 45.58 28.91 -7.49
CA LEU A 92 44.28 29.27 -6.90
C LEU A 92 43.24 29.75 -7.93
N PHE A 93 43.67 30.13 -9.14
CA PHE A 93 42.79 30.52 -10.24
C PHE A 93 42.36 29.34 -11.14
N CYS A 94 42.91 28.15 -10.91
CA CYS A 94 42.70 26.94 -11.71
C CYS A 94 41.97 25.83 -10.95
N CYS A 95 41.25 26.14 -9.87
CA CYS A 95 40.19 25.25 -9.44
C CYS A 95 38.99 25.50 -10.35
N PRO A 96 38.71 24.65 -11.37
CA PRO A 96 37.34 24.58 -11.86
C PRO A 96 36.51 24.32 -10.61
N GLY A 97 35.61 25.25 -10.29
CA GLY A 97 34.74 25.12 -9.11
C GLY A 97 34.26 23.69 -9.07
N SER A 98 34.48 23.01 -7.93
CA SER A 98 34.01 21.66 -7.68
C SER A 98 32.63 21.54 -8.32
N ARG A 99 32.49 20.71 -9.37
CA ARG A 99 31.20 20.48 -10.03
C ARG A 99 30.30 19.81 -9.00
N GLU A 100 29.71 20.60 -8.12
CA GLU A 100 28.59 20.16 -7.30
C GLU A 100 27.49 19.77 -8.29
N GLY A 101 27.19 18.47 -8.34
CA GLY A 101 26.13 17.98 -9.18
C GLY A 101 24.83 18.69 -8.83
N PHE A 102 24.11 19.17 -9.84
CA PHE A 102 22.80 19.79 -9.61
C PHE A 102 21.71 18.73 -9.40
N GLU A 103 20.61 19.12 -8.77
CA GLU A 103 19.44 18.28 -8.54
C GLU A 103 18.22 18.85 -9.25
N ILE A 104 17.23 17.98 -9.49
CA ILE A 104 15.93 18.34 -10.03
C ILE A 104 14.87 17.94 -9.02
N ARG A 105 13.94 18.85 -8.74
CA ARG A 105 12.78 18.64 -7.87
C ARG A 105 11.50 18.79 -8.67
N MET A 106 10.49 18.03 -8.28
CA MET A 106 9.16 18.06 -8.89
C MET A 106 8.14 18.31 -7.79
N TYR A 107 7.17 19.19 -8.03
CA TYR A 107 6.04 19.40 -7.13
C TYR A 107 4.72 19.33 -7.91
N PRO A 108 3.73 18.57 -7.43
CA PRO A 108 3.79 17.68 -6.26
C PRO A 108 4.70 16.46 -6.49
N GLU A 109 5.15 15.81 -5.42
CA GLU A 109 6.01 14.62 -5.48
C GLU A 109 5.24 13.35 -5.86
N GLN A 110 3.91 13.39 -5.72
CA GLN A 110 2.98 12.33 -6.11
C GLN A 110 1.79 12.97 -6.77
N LEU A 111 1.30 12.38 -7.86
CA LEU A 111 0.19 12.94 -8.62
C LEU A 111 -0.96 11.95 -8.74
N LEU A 112 -2.09 12.31 -8.14
CA LEU A 112 -3.32 11.53 -8.16
C LEU A 112 -4.45 12.36 -8.77
N VAL A 113 -5.12 11.79 -9.79
CA VAL A 113 -6.07 12.54 -10.62
C VAL A 113 -7.30 11.69 -10.92
N GLU A 114 -8.47 12.32 -10.95
CA GLU A 114 -9.65 11.71 -11.56
C GLU A 114 -9.48 11.64 -13.10
N PRO A 115 -10.14 10.68 -13.77
CA PRO A 115 -10.03 10.52 -15.22
C PRO A 115 -10.42 11.79 -15.98
N GLY A 116 -9.59 12.17 -16.96
CA GLY A 116 -9.78 13.36 -17.78
C GLY A 116 -9.40 14.67 -17.06
N GLY A 117 -8.96 14.60 -15.80
CA GLY A 117 -8.54 15.76 -15.05
C GLY A 117 -7.23 16.38 -15.55
N SER A 118 -6.96 17.59 -15.04
CA SER A 118 -5.73 18.33 -15.30
C SER A 118 -5.04 18.68 -13.98
N LYS A 119 -3.71 18.80 -14.00
CA LYS A 119 -2.91 19.13 -12.82
C LYS A 119 -1.73 20.04 -13.15
N LEU A 120 -1.35 20.85 -12.16
CA LEU A 120 -0.15 21.65 -12.20
C LEU A 120 1.06 20.83 -11.77
N VAL A 121 2.16 20.96 -12.51
CA VAL A 121 3.45 20.33 -12.22
C VAL A 121 4.52 21.41 -12.28
N ASN A 122 5.27 21.56 -11.19
CA ASN A 122 6.43 22.43 -11.09
C ASN A 122 7.70 21.60 -11.19
N CYS A 123 8.52 21.89 -12.19
CA CYS A 123 9.89 21.42 -12.30
C CYS A 123 10.83 22.50 -11.74
N SER A 124 11.73 22.16 -10.82
CA SER A 124 12.76 23.10 -10.35
C SER A 124 14.12 22.44 -10.27
N THR A 125 15.18 23.25 -10.26
CA THR A 125 16.57 22.77 -10.18
C THR A 125 17.41 23.58 -9.20
N SER A 126 18.44 22.96 -8.63
CA SER A 126 19.48 23.68 -7.87
C SER A 126 20.55 24.34 -8.75
N CYS A 127 20.57 24.08 -10.06
CA CYS A 127 21.48 24.73 -11.00
C CYS A 127 21.18 26.24 -11.08
N ALA A 128 22.16 27.10 -10.77
CA ALA A 128 21.98 28.56 -10.72
C ALA A 128 21.65 29.17 -12.10
N GLN A 129 22.22 28.61 -13.16
CA GLN A 129 22.07 29.08 -14.55
C GLN A 129 21.86 27.87 -15.48
N PRO A 130 20.66 27.28 -15.53
CA PRO A 130 20.39 26.15 -16.41
C PRO A 130 20.41 26.59 -17.87
N GLU A 131 21.06 25.80 -18.72
CA GLU A 131 21.12 26.01 -20.18
C GLU A 131 19.78 25.68 -20.84
N ALA A 132 19.11 24.65 -20.34
CA ALA A 132 17.80 24.22 -20.77
C ALA A 132 17.02 23.58 -19.61
N GLY A 133 15.70 23.62 -19.69
CA GLY A 133 14.84 22.94 -18.73
C GLY A 133 13.43 22.77 -19.25
N GLY A 134 12.81 21.64 -18.96
CA GLY A 134 11.52 21.28 -19.54
C GLY A 134 10.81 20.14 -18.84
N LEU A 135 9.62 19.84 -19.36
CA LEU A 135 8.79 18.71 -18.94
C LEU A 135 8.47 17.86 -20.17
N GLU A 136 8.82 16.57 -20.12
CA GLU A 136 8.55 15.57 -21.15
C GLU A 136 7.41 14.65 -20.72
N THR A 137 6.41 14.51 -21.58
CA THR A 137 5.25 13.63 -21.39
C THR A 137 4.52 13.41 -22.71
N ALA A 138 3.82 12.28 -22.84
CA ALA A 138 2.90 12.03 -23.95
C ALA A 138 1.56 12.78 -23.82
N LEU A 139 1.29 13.37 -22.64
CA LEU A 139 0.08 14.14 -22.37
C LEU A 139 0.14 15.55 -22.95
N THR A 140 -1.02 16.19 -23.10
CA THR A 140 -1.07 17.60 -23.46
C THR A 140 -0.54 18.45 -22.30
N LYS A 141 0.46 19.29 -22.58
CA LYS A 141 1.04 20.22 -21.61
C LYS A 141 1.03 21.65 -22.13
N SER A 142 0.84 22.61 -21.23
CA SER A 142 1.04 24.04 -21.51
C SER A 142 1.95 24.64 -20.44
N LEU A 143 3.01 25.32 -20.86
CA LEU A 143 3.83 26.13 -19.96
C LEU A 143 3.02 27.34 -19.51
N LEU A 144 2.82 27.49 -18.21
CA LEU A 144 2.06 28.62 -17.64
C LEU A 144 2.97 29.74 -17.18
N GLN A 145 4.02 29.36 -16.45
CA GLN A 145 4.97 30.29 -15.84
C GLN A 145 6.37 29.68 -15.83
N SER A 146 7.37 30.53 -15.84
CA SER A 146 8.77 30.12 -15.71
C SER A 146 9.55 31.16 -14.91
N GLY A 147 10.61 30.70 -14.27
CA GLY A 147 11.63 31.52 -13.63
C GLY A 147 13.03 30.99 -13.95
N PRO A 148 14.09 31.60 -13.40
CA PRO A 148 15.46 31.25 -13.74
C PRO A 148 15.83 29.78 -13.48
N GLN A 149 15.21 29.15 -12.48
CA GLN A 149 15.53 27.78 -12.05
C GLN A 149 14.29 26.88 -11.93
N TRP A 150 13.16 27.28 -12.49
CA TRP A 150 11.92 26.51 -12.40
C TRP A 150 10.96 26.79 -13.55
N ASN A 151 10.11 25.81 -13.86
CA ASN A 151 9.06 25.90 -14.85
C ASN A 151 7.76 25.29 -14.28
N GLN A 152 6.63 25.93 -14.52
CA GLN A 152 5.30 25.45 -14.13
C GLN A 152 4.48 25.11 -15.36
N TYR A 153 3.99 23.88 -15.40
CA TYR A 153 3.18 23.35 -16.48
C TYR A 153 1.78 22.98 -15.97
N LEU A 154 0.77 23.19 -16.82
CA LEU A 154 -0.52 22.51 -16.71
C LEU A 154 -0.50 21.29 -17.62
N VAL A 155 -0.61 20.10 -17.02
CA VAL A 155 -0.73 18.83 -17.73
C VAL A 155 -2.20 18.44 -17.73
N SER A 156 -2.76 18.20 -18.90
CA SER A 156 -4.19 18.06 -19.11
C SER A 156 -4.61 16.72 -19.70
N ASN A 157 -5.89 16.40 -19.53
CA ASN A 157 -6.54 15.20 -20.07
C ASN A 157 -5.87 13.89 -19.62
N ILE A 158 -5.60 13.79 -18.31
CA ILE A 158 -4.96 12.63 -17.70
C ILE A 158 -6.01 11.52 -17.55
N SER A 159 -5.97 10.51 -18.41
CA SER A 159 -6.97 9.42 -18.44
C SER A 159 -6.46 8.07 -17.93
N GLN A 160 -5.14 7.87 -17.91
CA GLN A 160 -4.49 6.63 -17.52
C GLN A 160 -3.23 6.89 -16.70
N ASP A 161 -2.76 5.86 -16.00
CA ASP A 161 -1.50 5.95 -15.26
C ASP A 161 -0.36 6.20 -16.25
N THR A 162 0.55 7.08 -15.89
CA THR A 162 1.66 7.48 -16.75
C THR A 162 2.81 8.03 -15.92
N VAL A 163 3.92 8.33 -16.59
CA VAL A 163 5.09 8.92 -15.97
C VAL A 163 5.42 10.22 -16.69
N ILE A 164 5.69 11.26 -15.92
CA ILE A 164 6.14 12.57 -16.41
C ILE A 164 7.60 12.73 -16.03
N TYR A 165 8.40 13.33 -16.92
CA TYR A 165 9.79 13.62 -16.64
C TYR A 165 10.05 15.12 -16.65
N CYS A 166 10.63 15.67 -15.60
CA CYS A 166 11.28 16.98 -15.66
C CYS A 166 12.75 16.77 -16.02
N TYR A 167 13.29 17.61 -16.89
CA TYR A 167 14.71 17.62 -17.20
C TYR A 167 15.29 19.02 -17.07
N PHE A 168 16.57 19.09 -16.74
CA PHE A 168 17.38 20.32 -16.79
C PHE A 168 18.78 19.96 -17.28
N THR A 169 19.39 20.88 -18.01
CA THR A 169 20.76 20.79 -18.52
C THR A 169 21.58 21.91 -17.89
N CYS A 170 22.72 21.56 -17.31
CA CYS A 170 23.60 22.48 -16.59
C CYS A 170 25.06 22.09 -16.82
N PHE A 171 25.88 23.03 -17.28
CA PHE A 171 27.29 22.78 -17.63
C PHE A 171 27.48 21.63 -18.64
N GLY A 172 26.57 21.53 -19.61
CA GLY A 172 26.52 20.42 -20.57
C GLY A 172 26.00 19.08 -20.03
N ASP A 173 25.75 18.94 -18.72
CA ASP A 173 25.24 17.71 -18.12
C ASP A 173 23.70 17.79 -18.01
N GLN A 174 22.98 16.85 -18.65
CA GLN A 174 21.53 16.74 -18.54
C GLN A 174 21.12 15.73 -17.47
N LYS A 175 20.17 16.09 -16.60
CA LYS A 175 19.56 15.19 -15.63
C LYS A 175 18.05 15.12 -15.84
N LEU A 176 17.45 14.02 -15.40
CA LEU A 176 16.01 13.80 -15.41
C LEU A 176 15.51 13.42 -14.02
N LYS A 177 14.28 13.82 -13.70
CA LYS A 177 13.51 13.35 -12.54
C LYS A 177 12.14 12.89 -13.05
N SER A 178 11.69 11.74 -12.58
CA SER A 178 10.37 11.19 -12.91
C SER A 178 9.35 11.49 -11.81
N LEU A 179 8.08 11.60 -12.22
CA LEU A 179 6.90 11.66 -11.37
C LEU A 179 5.87 10.65 -11.88
N ASP A 180 5.50 9.71 -11.02
CA ASP A 180 4.41 8.77 -11.31
C ASP A 180 3.07 9.46 -11.15
N VAL A 181 2.24 9.36 -12.19
CA VAL A 181 0.88 9.87 -12.24
C VAL A 181 -0.07 8.69 -12.17
N SER A 182 -0.93 8.67 -11.16
CA SER A 182 -1.95 7.65 -10.96
C SER A 182 -3.34 8.23 -11.20
N VAL A 183 -4.16 7.50 -11.95
CA VAL A 183 -5.59 7.77 -12.10
C VAL A 183 -6.37 6.86 -11.15
N PHE A 184 -7.34 7.42 -10.43
CA PHE A 184 -8.18 6.67 -9.51
C PHE A 184 -9.67 6.74 -9.90
N TYR A 185 -10.39 5.67 -9.57
CA TYR A 185 -11.85 5.63 -9.64
C TYR A 185 -12.37 5.38 -8.23
N PRO A 186 -13.09 6.34 -7.62
CA PRO A 186 -13.65 6.14 -6.28
C PRO A 186 -14.79 5.10 -6.31
N PRO A 187 -15.06 4.41 -5.20
CA PRO A 187 -16.14 3.42 -5.10
C PRO A 187 -17.52 4.10 -5.02
N LYS A 188 -17.94 4.77 -6.11
CA LYS A 188 -19.22 5.50 -6.17
C LYS A 188 -20.44 4.58 -6.11
N GLN A 189 -20.28 3.34 -6.57
CA GLN A 189 -21.33 2.33 -6.58
C GLN A 189 -20.85 1.11 -5.79
N VAL A 190 -21.60 0.76 -4.74
CA VAL A 190 -21.38 -0.45 -3.95
C VAL A 190 -22.70 -1.20 -3.92
N LEU A 191 -22.72 -2.37 -4.53
CA LEU A 191 -23.92 -3.17 -4.75
C LEU A 191 -23.92 -4.34 -3.77
N LEU A 192 -25.01 -4.50 -3.04
CA LEU A 192 -25.23 -5.64 -2.15
C LEU A 192 -26.34 -6.51 -2.75
N LYS A 193 -26.19 -7.83 -2.68
CA LYS A 193 -27.21 -8.77 -3.13
C LYS A 193 -27.33 -9.94 -2.17
N LEU A 194 -28.54 -10.15 -1.64
CA LEU A 194 -28.90 -11.32 -0.87
C LEU A 194 -29.53 -12.39 -1.78
N GLN A 195 -29.03 -13.63 -1.68
CA GLN A 195 -29.49 -14.74 -2.50
C GLN A 195 -29.72 -16.01 -1.64
N PRO A 196 -30.96 -16.48 -1.50
CA PRO A 196 -32.21 -15.82 -1.87
C PRO A 196 -32.56 -14.68 -0.89
N ALA A 197 -33.40 -13.74 -1.32
CA ALA A 197 -33.87 -12.63 -0.46
C ALA A 197 -34.89 -13.08 0.61
N TRP A 198 -35.57 -14.21 0.38
CA TRP A 198 -36.45 -14.91 1.31
C TRP A 198 -35.95 -16.33 1.49
N VAL A 199 -35.73 -16.76 2.74
CA VAL A 199 -35.10 -18.03 3.05
C VAL A 199 -35.74 -18.69 4.26
N ALA A 200 -35.90 -20.01 4.24
CA ALA A 200 -36.36 -20.76 5.40
C ALA A 200 -35.27 -20.80 6.50
N ALA A 201 -35.66 -20.76 7.77
CA ALA A 201 -34.75 -20.91 8.88
C ALA A 201 -33.96 -22.23 8.76
N GLY A 202 -32.64 -22.18 8.98
CA GLY A 202 -31.73 -23.32 8.83
C GLY A 202 -31.28 -23.61 7.39
N ARG A 203 -31.77 -22.88 6.38
CA ARG A 203 -31.32 -23.00 4.98
C ARG A 203 -30.16 -22.03 4.68
N PRO A 204 -29.27 -22.38 3.74
CA PRO A 204 -28.16 -21.51 3.38
C PRO A 204 -28.62 -20.29 2.58
N PHE A 205 -27.91 -19.18 2.75
CA PHE A 205 -28.03 -17.98 1.92
C PHE A 205 -26.64 -17.38 1.67
N THR A 206 -26.57 -16.54 0.65
CA THR A 206 -25.34 -15.87 0.23
C THR A 206 -25.54 -14.36 0.22
N VAL A 207 -24.54 -13.64 0.72
CA VAL A 207 -24.43 -12.19 0.63
C VAL A 207 -23.27 -11.87 -0.29
N GLU A 208 -23.58 -11.21 -1.41
CA GLU A 208 -22.61 -10.78 -2.40
C GLU A 208 -22.48 -9.26 -2.34
N CYS A 209 -21.24 -8.77 -2.22
CA CYS A 209 -20.93 -7.35 -2.37
C CYS A 209 -20.05 -7.14 -3.60
N HIS A 210 -20.50 -6.25 -4.48
CA HIS A 210 -19.83 -5.93 -5.73
C HIS A 210 -19.60 -4.43 -5.89
N VAL A 211 -18.37 -4.05 -6.23
CA VAL A 211 -17.97 -2.68 -6.57
C VAL A 211 -17.49 -2.67 -8.02
N PRO A 212 -18.31 -2.25 -8.99
CA PRO A 212 -18.04 -2.48 -10.42
C PRO A 212 -16.87 -1.68 -10.98
N ALA A 213 -16.63 -0.46 -10.47
CA ALA A 213 -15.60 0.43 -10.98
C ALA A 213 -14.85 1.09 -9.83
N VAL A 214 -13.60 0.67 -9.64
CA VAL A 214 -12.72 1.16 -8.58
C VAL A 214 -11.27 0.96 -8.96
N LYS A 215 -10.42 1.94 -8.65
CA LYS A 215 -8.98 1.88 -8.89
C LYS A 215 -8.24 2.82 -7.94
N PRO A 216 -7.03 2.47 -7.48
CA PRO A 216 -6.39 1.15 -7.58
C PRO A 216 -7.14 0.05 -6.82
N LEU A 217 -7.20 -1.15 -7.39
CA LEU A 217 -7.86 -2.29 -6.73
C LEU A 217 -7.04 -2.76 -5.52
N GLU A 218 -5.71 -2.73 -5.61
CA GLU A 218 -4.82 -3.17 -4.55
C GLU A 218 -4.92 -2.36 -3.25
N SER A 219 -5.55 -1.18 -3.31
CA SER A 219 -5.78 -0.30 -2.16
C SER A 219 -7.22 -0.31 -1.68
N LEU A 220 -8.05 -1.22 -2.20
CA LEU A 220 -9.44 -1.40 -1.79
C LEU A 220 -9.56 -2.44 -0.68
N THR A 221 -10.39 -2.10 0.30
CA THR A 221 -10.90 -3.00 1.32
C THR A 221 -12.42 -3.02 1.24
N LEU A 222 -13.01 -4.22 1.18
CA LEU A 222 -14.46 -4.41 1.29
C LEU A 222 -14.78 -5.07 2.63
N THR A 223 -15.72 -4.47 3.36
CA THR A 223 -16.23 -4.98 4.64
C THR A 223 -17.72 -5.22 4.53
N LEU A 224 -18.13 -6.47 4.73
CA LEU A 224 -19.52 -6.89 4.75
C LEU A 224 -19.97 -6.96 6.20
N LEU A 225 -21.07 -6.26 6.50
CA LEU A 225 -21.60 -6.13 7.85
C LEU A 225 -23.03 -6.66 7.96
N HIS A 226 -23.37 -7.14 9.15
CA HIS A 226 -24.74 -7.38 9.60
C HIS A 226 -24.99 -6.53 10.85
N GLY A 227 -25.79 -5.49 10.70
CA GLY A 227 -25.88 -4.42 11.70
C GLY A 227 -24.53 -3.72 11.90
N LYS A 228 -23.89 -3.99 13.05
CA LYS A 228 -22.55 -3.45 13.38
C LYS A 228 -21.46 -4.51 13.35
N GLU A 229 -21.84 -5.78 13.17
CA GLU A 229 -20.91 -6.90 13.17
C GLU A 229 -20.29 -7.06 11.79
N ALA A 230 -18.97 -7.12 11.72
CA ALA A 230 -18.26 -7.42 10.48
C ALA A 230 -18.27 -8.94 10.24
N LEU A 231 -19.05 -9.38 9.25
CA LEU A 231 -19.09 -10.78 8.82
C LEU A 231 -17.91 -11.15 7.94
N CYS A 232 -17.39 -10.18 7.20
CA CYS A 232 -16.16 -10.36 6.46
C CYS A 232 -15.45 -9.03 6.19
N ASN A 233 -14.12 -9.08 6.15
CA ASN A 233 -13.26 -8.00 5.71
C ASN A 233 -12.20 -8.55 4.74
N LYS A 234 -12.12 -7.99 3.54
CA LYS A 234 -11.17 -8.40 2.50
C LYS A 234 -10.48 -7.19 1.90
N THR A 235 -9.15 -7.22 1.93
CA THR A 235 -8.28 -6.30 1.18
C THR A 235 -7.75 -7.01 -0.07
N PHE A 236 -7.73 -6.30 -1.19
CA PHE A 236 -7.38 -6.83 -2.52
C PHE A 236 -5.88 -6.68 -2.85
N THR A 237 -5.01 -6.77 -1.84
CA THR A 237 -3.56 -6.55 -1.99
C THR A 237 -2.95 -7.49 -3.04
N GLY A 238 -2.21 -6.92 -4.01
CA GLY A 238 -1.52 -7.69 -5.06
C GLY A 238 -2.32 -7.87 -6.36
N GLU A 239 -3.60 -7.48 -6.38
CA GLU A 239 -4.43 -7.51 -7.58
C GLU A 239 -4.24 -6.23 -8.40
N LYS A 240 -3.38 -6.30 -9.42
CA LYS A 240 -2.94 -5.12 -10.20
C LYS A 240 -3.86 -4.72 -11.35
N ASN A 241 -4.74 -5.62 -11.81
CA ASN A 241 -5.57 -5.41 -13.01
C ASN A 241 -7.01 -5.90 -12.78
N GLY A 242 -7.84 -5.10 -12.11
CA GLY A 242 -9.27 -5.35 -11.98
C GLY A 242 -10.05 -4.69 -13.11
N THR A 243 -10.11 -5.28 -14.31
CA THR A 243 -11.00 -4.81 -15.38
C THR A 243 -12.49 -5.00 -15.06
N ARG A 244 -12.83 -5.61 -13.92
CA ARG A 244 -14.21 -5.99 -13.54
C ARG A 244 -14.63 -5.51 -12.14
N GLY A 245 -13.90 -4.57 -11.54
CA GLY A 245 -14.19 -4.15 -10.17
C GLY A 245 -13.83 -5.23 -9.13
N ALA A 246 -14.49 -5.21 -7.99
CA ALA A 246 -14.21 -6.09 -6.85
C ALA A 246 -15.47 -6.79 -6.37
N THR A 247 -15.39 -8.09 -6.08
CA THR A 247 -16.50 -8.86 -5.49
C THR A 247 -16.01 -9.64 -4.28
N VAL A 248 -16.84 -9.64 -3.23
CA VAL A 248 -16.69 -10.52 -2.07
C VAL A 248 -18.01 -11.19 -1.73
N THR A 249 -17.90 -12.45 -1.32
CA THR A 249 -19.07 -13.28 -1.03
C THR A 249 -18.95 -13.88 0.36
N HIS A 250 -20.05 -13.82 1.12
CA HIS A 250 -20.20 -14.48 2.41
C HIS A 250 -21.36 -15.48 2.36
N ASN A 251 -21.12 -16.71 2.78
CA ASN A 251 -22.15 -17.74 2.89
C ASN A 251 -22.54 -17.91 4.36
N GLY A 252 -23.84 -17.86 4.63
CA GLY A 252 -24.41 -18.02 5.96
C GLY A 252 -25.54 -19.05 5.97
N THR A 253 -25.97 -19.42 7.18
CA THR A 253 -27.19 -20.20 7.41
C THR A 253 -28.21 -19.28 8.04
N ALA A 254 -29.45 -19.26 7.53
CA ALA A 254 -30.45 -18.30 7.96
C ALA A 254 -30.97 -18.60 9.37
N HIS A 255 -30.85 -17.63 10.26
CA HIS A 255 -31.41 -17.65 11.61
C HIS A 255 -32.53 -16.60 11.73
N ARG A 256 -33.49 -16.82 12.64
CA ARG A 256 -34.61 -15.89 12.84
C ARG A 256 -34.12 -14.49 13.28
N GLU A 257 -33.00 -14.46 13.98
CA GLU A 257 -32.33 -13.27 14.46
C GLU A 257 -31.74 -12.43 13.30
N ASP A 258 -31.46 -13.04 12.15
CA ASP A 258 -30.85 -12.35 11.01
C ASP A 258 -31.77 -11.27 10.43
N SER A 259 -33.09 -11.44 10.56
CA SER A 259 -34.09 -10.44 10.17
C SER A 259 -34.15 -9.21 11.08
N ARG A 260 -33.38 -9.16 12.18
CA ARG A 260 -33.37 -8.00 13.10
C ARG A 260 -32.43 -6.88 12.66
N HIS A 261 -31.46 -7.19 11.81
CA HIS A 261 -30.46 -6.23 11.35
C HIS A 261 -30.29 -6.31 9.84
N ASN A 262 -29.91 -5.18 9.24
CA ASN A 262 -29.63 -5.13 7.82
C ASN A 262 -28.20 -5.56 7.53
N PHE A 263 -28.01 -6.18 6.38
CA PHE A 263 -26.72 -6.36 5.75
C PHE A 263 -26.33 -5.06 5.03
N SER A 264 -25.06 -4.69 5.12
CA SER A 264 -24.47 -3.60 4.34
C SER A 264 -23.07 -3.99 3.86
N CYS A 265 -22.62 -3.39 2.77
CA CYS A 265 -21.24 -3.48 2.34
C CYS A 265 -20.59 -2.10 2.31
N HIS A 266 -19.39 -2.03 2.87
CA HIS A 266 -18.60 -0.81 2.98
C HIS A 266 -17.32 -1.01 2.17
N ALA A 267 -17.12 -0.14 1.18
CA ALA A 267 -15.91 -0.05 0.38
C ALA A 267 -15.02 1.07 0.91
N HIS A 268 -13.74 0.76 1.12
CA HIS A 268 -12.75 1.69 1.64
C HIS A 268 -11.52 1.68 0.72
N LEU A 269 -11.28 2.79 0.04
CA LEU A 269 -10.18 2.98 -0.90
C LEU A 269 -9.13 3.91 -0.28
N ASP A 270 -7.95 3.38 0.06
CA ASP A 270 -6.87 4.14 0.71
C ASP A 270 -5.85 4.66 -0.31
N LEU A 271 -5.87 5.97 -0.57
CA LEU A 271 -4.99 6.61 -1.56
C LEU A 271 -3.85 7.41 -0.94
N ARG A 272 -3.64 7.32 0.38
CA ARG A 272 -2.66 8.15 1.10
C ARG A 272 -1.23 7.96 0.62
N SER A 273 -0.86 6.74 0.24
CA SER A 273 0.47 6.42 -0.32
C SER A 273 0.75 7.07 -1.68
N ARG A 274 -0.30 7.59 -2.35
CA ARG A 274 -0.26 8.26 -3.65
C ARG A 274 -0.61 9.76 -3.55
N GLY A 275 -0.61 10.32 -2.34
CA GLY A 275 -0.89 11.74 -2.10
C GLY A 275 -2.39 12.08 -2.07
N GLY A 276 -3.25 11.07 -2.03
CA GLY A 276 -4.70 11.22 -1.91
C GLY A 276 -5.21 11.14 -0.47
N SER A 277 -6.53 11.01 -0.35
CA SER A 277 -7.23 10.76 0.91
C SER A 277 -7.89 9.38 0.89
N ILE A 278 -8.54 9.02 1.99
CA ILE A 278 -9.37 7.82 2.05
C ILE A 278 -10.73 8.14 1.46
N LEU A 279 -11.19 7.32 0.52
CA LEU A 279 -12.51 7.43 -0.09
C LEU A 279 -13.36 6.24 0.33
N HIS A 280 -14.64 6.49 0.61
CA HIS A 280 -15.57 5.46 1.06
C HIS A 280 -16.80 5.36 0.15
N GLY A 281 -17.36 4.17 0.06
CA GLY A 281 -18.65 3.89 -0.57
C GLY A 281 -19.43 2.91 0.28
N VAL A 282 -20.75 3.05 0.36
CA VAL A 282 -21.60 2.17 1.15
C VAL A 282 -22.78 1.73 0.29
N SER A 283 -23.15 0.45 0.39
CA SER A 283 -24.32 -0.08 -0.30
C SER A 283 -25.62 0.37 0.35
N GLU A 284 -26.72 0.31 -0.41
CA GLU A 284 -28.05 0.31 0.21
C GLU A 284 -28.18 -0.90 1.15
N PRO A 285 -28.68 -0.70 2.39
CA PRO A 285 -28.83 -1.79 3.35
C PRO A 285 -29.97 -2.74 2.93
N GLN A 286 -29.77 -4.04 3.13
CA GLN A 286 -30.79 -5.06 2.82
C GLN A 286 -31.08 -5.96 4.01
N MET A 287 -32.36 -6.25 4.24
CA MET A 287 -32.79 -7.16 5.29
C MET A 287 -33.02 -8.56 4.72
N LEU A 288 -32.43 -9.58 5.34
CA LEU A 288 -32.74 -10.97 5.04
C LEU A 288 -34.10 -11.31 5.65
N LYS A 289 -35.03 -11.81 4.84
CA LYS A 289 -36.36 -12.20 5.33
C LYS A 289 -36.39 -13.70 5.55
N VAL A 290 -36.54 -14.09 6.81
CA VAL A 290 -36.49 -15.50 7.24
C VAL A 290 -37.88 -15.97 7.62
N TYR A 291 -38.30 -17.12 7.10
CA TYR A 291 -39.57 -17.77 7.45
C TYR A 291 -39.34 -19.15 8.07
N ASP A 292 -40.32 -19.63 8.82
CA ASP A 292 -40.26 -20.98 9.37
C ASP A 292 -40.70 -21.99 8.32
N GLU A 293 -39.87 -23.00 8.07
CA GLU A 293 -40.26 -24.15 7.26
C GLU A 293 -41.29 -24.94 8.07
N GLU A 294 -42.56 -24.90 7.66
CA GLU A 294 -43.58 -25.73 8.29
C GLU A 294 -43.17 -27.19 8.11
N VAL A 295 -42.76 -27.82 9.21
CA VAL A 295 -42.50 -29.25 9.23
C VAL A 295 -43.83 -29.94 8.98
N LEU A 296 -44.05 -30.36 7.73
CA LEU A 296 -45.10 -31.28 7.39
C LEU A 296 -44.80 -32.56 8.20
N SER A 297 -45.51 -32.70 9.31
CA SER A 297 -45.40 -33.88 10.15
C SER A 297 -45.72 -35.09 9.27
N ARG A 298 -45.00 -36.19 9.47
CA ARG A 298 -45.19 -37.47 8.73
C ARG A 298 -46.63 -38.02 8.74
N ASP A 299 -47.53 -37.42 9.51
CA ASP A 299 -48.97 -37.73 9.59
C ASP A 299 -49.90 -36.78 8.81
N GLY A 300 -49.38 -35.82 8.00
CA GLY A 300 -50.20 -35.01 7.11
C GLY A 300 -51.28 -34.16 7.79
N ARG A 301 -51.14 -33.86 9.09
CA ARG A 301 -52.11 -33.06 9.86
C ARG A 301 -51.49 -31.70 10.20
N PRO A 302 -52.14 -30.56 9.86
CA PRO A 302 -51.65 -29.24 10.25
C PRO A 302 -51.58 -29.16 11.78
N ASN A 303 -50.51 -28.58 12.31
CA ASN A 303 -50.27 -28.46 13.73
C ASN A 303 -51.24 -27.43 14.34
N SER A 304 -52.50 -27.83 14.56
CA SER A 304 -53.49 -27.02 15.25
C SER A 304 -53.21 -27.08 16.76
N ARG A 305 -52.21 -26.32 17.20
CA ARG A 305 -52.17 -25.85 18.59
C ARG A 305 -52.51 -24.37 18.58
N PRO A 306 -53.78 -23.98 18.85
CA PRO A 306 -54.06 -22.57 19.08
C PRO A 306 -53.27 -22.14 20.31
N PHE A 307 -52.50 -21.06 20.18
CA PHE A 307 -51.99 -20.29 21.31
C PHE A 307 -53.20 -19.81 22.12
N SER A 308 -53.57 -20.57 23.14
CA SER A 308 -54.62 -20.19 24.08
C SER A 308 -54.06 -19.12 25.01
N TRP A 309 -54.50 -17.87 24.82
CA TRP A 309 -54.28 -16.76 25.74
C TRP A 309 -54.99 -16.95 27.11
N ALA A 310 -55.64 -18.10 27.35
CA ALA A 310 -56.50 -18.31 28.51
C ALA A 310 -55.79 -18.83 29.79
N GLN A 311 -54.46 -19.00 29.81
CA GLN A 311 -53.76 -19.52 31.01
C GLN A 311 -52.97 -18.47 31.82
N VAL A 312 -53.09 -17.17 31.53
CA VAL A 312 -52.38 -16.12 32.29
C VAL A 312 -53.23 -15.52 33.44
N LEU A 313 -54.50 -15.88 33.61
CA LEU A 313 -55.39 -15.24 34.60
C LEU A 313 -55.78 -16.06 35.84
N THR A 314 -54.99 -17.05 36.25
CA THR A 314 -55.18 -17.69 37.57
C THR A 314 -53.86 -17.95 38.29
N ARG A 315 -53.17 -16.87 38.67
CA ARG A 315 -52.39 -16.79 39.91
C ARG A 315 -52.60 -15.39 40.52
N ARG A 316 -53.72 -15.25 41.24
CA ARG A 316 -53.78 -14.44 42.46
C ARG A 316 -53.75 -15.41 43.63
#